data_AF-A0A931HWR5-F1
#
_entry.id   AF-A0A931HWR5-F1
#
_cell.length_a   1.000
_cell.length_b   1.000
_cell.length_c   1.000
_cell.angle_alpha   90.00
_cell.angle_beta   90.00
_cell.angle_gamma   90.00
#
_symmetry.space_group_name_H-M   'P 1'
#
loop_
_entity.id
_entity.type
_entity.pdbx_description
1 polymer ?
#
loop_
_entity_poly.entity_id
_entity_poly.type
_entity_poly.pdbx_seq_one_letter_code
_entity_poly.pdbx_strand_id
1 'polypeptide(L)' 'MNYTAEMEKAMHQAHNMGYAEYSRNIDNRLKIEVKRQREFEQCKQMLSQVGPQLHR' A
#
# COMPACT_ATOMS: atom_id res chain seq x y z
N MET A 1 19.31 7.46 1.41
CA MET A 1 18.56 6.20 1.59
C MET A 1 18.72 5.40 0.31
N ASN A 2 19.22 4.16 0.39
CA ASN A 2 19.33 3.28 -0.77
C ASN A 2 18.05 2.45 -0.84
N TYR A 3 17.23 2.65 -1.87
CA TYR A 3 16.11 1.77 -2.21
C TYR A 3 16.61 0.74 -3.23
N THR A 4 16.00 -0.45 -3.23
CA THR A 4 16.42 -1.53 -4.15
C THR A 4 15.77 -1.37 -5.52
N ALA A 5 16.37 -1.98 -6.54
CA ALA A 5 15.78 -2.04 -7.88
C ALA A 5 14.38 -2.69 -7.87
N GLU A 6 14.16 -3.66 -6.98
CA GLU A 6 12.85 -4.29 -6.81
C GLU A 6 11.81 -3.34 -6.20
N MET A 7 12.20 -2.48 -5.25
CA MET A 7 11.30 -1.45 -4.73
C MET A 7 10.91 -0.44 -5.82
N GLU A 8 11.87 -0.04 -6.66
CA GLU A 8 11.63 0.85 -7.80
C GLU A 8 10.65 0.21 -8.80
N LYS A 9 10.91 -1.04 -9.18
CA LYS A 9 10.07 -1.82 -10.10
C LYS A 9 8.66 -2.03 -9.55
N ALA A 10 8.53 -2.41 -8.28
CA ALA A 10 7.23 -2.61 -7.65
C ALA A 10 6.41 -1.32 -7.59
N MET A 11 7.05 -0.19 -7.25
CA MET A 11 6.37 1.11 -7.24
C MET A 11 5.94 1.53 -8.64
N HIS A 12 6.77 1.32 -9.66
CA HIS A 12 6.38 1.60 -11.05
C HIS A 12 5.18 0.76 -11.48
N GLN A 13 5.15 -0.53 -11.15
CA GLN A 13 4.05 -1.43 -11.50
C GLN A 13 2.75 -1.10 -10.77
N ALA A 14 2.82 -0.77 -9.47
CA ALA A 14 1.64 -0.59 -8.62
C ALA A 14 1.07 0.84 -8.67
N HIS A 15 1.94 1.83 -8.84
CA HIS A 15 1.60 3.24 -8.64
C HIS A 15 2.03 4.14 -9.81
N ASN A 16 2.56 3.57 -10.91
CA ASN A 16 3.08 4.30 -12.06
C ASN A 16 4.14 5.36 -11.68
N MET A 17 4.85 5.15 -10.57
CA MET A 17 5.86 6.08 -10.09
C MET A 17 7.06 5.35 -9.50
N GLY A 18 8.24 5.96 -9.57
CA GLY A 18 9.44 5.43 -8.95
C GLY A 18 9.47 5.62 -7.43
N TYR A 19 10.26 4.82 -6.71
CA TYR A 19 10.45 5.01 -5.27
C TYR A 19 11.21 6.32 -4.98
N ALA A 20 12.14 6.72 -5.85
CA ALA A 20 12.80 8.02 -5.73
C ALA A 20 11.83 9.21 -5.86
N GLU A 21 10.81 9.10 -6.70
CA GLU A 21 9.79 10.14 -6.81
C GLU A 21 8.86 10.12 -5.58
N TYR A 22 8.43 8.94 -5.18
CA TYR A 22 7.62 8.73 -3.97
C TYR A 22 8.28 9.27 -2.70
N SER A 23 9.60 9.08 -2.55
CA SER A 23 10.32 9.52 -1.35
C SER A 23 10.60 11.02 -1.30
N ARG A 24 10.62 11.70 -2.45
CA ARG A 24 10.92 13.14 -2.55
C ARG A 24 9.68 14.03 -2.51
N ASN A 25 8.53 13.55 -3.00
CA ASN A 25 7.30 14.35 -3.06
C ASN A 25 6.29 13.88 -2.01
N ILE A 26 6.04 14.72 -1.00
CA ILE A 26 5.13 14.41 0.10
C ILE A 26 3.67 14.26 -0.34
N ASP A 27 3.22 15.01 -1.35
CA ASP A 27 1.85 14.93 -1.86
C ASP A 27 1.61 13.59 -2.57
N ASN A 28 2.59 13.15 -3.37
CA ASN A 28 2.52 11.85 -4.02
C ASN A 28 2.55 10.70 -2.99
N ARG A 29 3.39 10.84 -1.96
CA ARG A 29 3.45 9.89 -0.85
C ARG A 29 2.12 9.82 -0.11
N LEU A 30 1.53 10.96 0.24
CA LEU A 30 0.28 11.01 0.99
C LEU A 30 -0.87 10.35 0.22
N LYS A 31 -0.98 10.58 -1.10
CA LYS A 31 -1.97 9.92 -1.96
C LYS A 31 -1.89 8.40 -1.89
N ILE A 32 -0.68 7.86 -1.91
CA ILE A 32 -0.46 6.40 -1.84
C ILE A 32 -0.78 5.87 -0.44
N GLU A 33 -0.31 6.52 0.62
CA GLU A 33 -0.51 6.04 1.99
C GLU A 33 -1.98 6.12 2.42
N VAL A 34 -2.73 7.14 1.99
CA VAL A 34 -4.19 7.20 2.21
C VAL A 34 -4.90 6.01 1.55
N LYS A 35 -4.51 5.67 0.32
CA LYS A 35 -5.07 4.50 -0.39
C LYS A 35 -4.73 3.20 0.35
N ARG A 36 -3.47 3.01 0.75
CA ARG A 36 -3.00 1.84 1.51
C ARG A 36 -3.77 1.68 2.83
N GLN A 37 -3.98 2.78 3.55
CA GLN A 37 -4.72 2.77 4.80
C GLN A 37 -6.18 2.33 4.59
N ARG A 38 -6.85 2.87 3.56
CA ARG A 38 -8.22 2.48 3.21
C ARG A 38 -8.33 0.98 2.87
N GLU A 39 -7.40 0.47 2.06
CA GLU A 39 -7.37 -0.95 1.68
C GLU A 39 -7.15 -1.84 2.91
N PHE A 40 -6.24 -1.44 3.80
CA PHE A 40 -6.00 -2.15 5.07
C PHE A 40 -7.25 -2.20 5.95
N GLU A 41 -7.96 -1.09 6.10
CA GLU A 41 -9.21 -1.02 6.88
C GLU A 41 -10.31 -1.89 6.27
N GLN A 42 -10.46 -1.89 4.95
CA GLN A 42 -11.41 -2.74 4.24
C GLN A 42 -11.10 -4.23 4.45
N CYS A 43 -9.84 -4.64 4.28
CA CYS A 43 -9.41 -6.00 4.54
C CYS A 43 -9.65 -6.40 6.00
N LYS A 44 -9.34 -5.52 6.95
CA LYS A 44 -9.59 -5.76 8.38
C LYS A 44 -11.08 -5.96 8.67
N GLN A 45 -11.95 -5.16 8.06
CA GLN A 45 -13.41 -5.31 8.17
C GLN A 45 -13.88 -6.64 7.58
N MET A 46 -13.41 -7.02 6.39
CA MET A 46 -13.74 -8.32 5.78
C MET A 46 -13.31 -9.50 6.66
N LEU A 47 -12.08 -9.47 7.20
CA LEU A 47 -11.60 -10.50 8.11
C LEU A 47 -12.44 -10.59 9.39
N SER A 48 -12.90 -9.47 9.92
CA SER A 48 -13.80 -9.46 11.08
C SER A 48 -15.16 -10.11 10.81
N GLN A 49 -15.62 -10.09 9.56
CA GLN A 49 -16.87 -10.72 9.13
C GLN A 49 -16.70 -12.21 8.84
N VAL A 50 -15.52 -12.64 8.37
CA VAL A 50 -15.23 -14.04 7.99
C VAL A 50 -14.72 -14.86 9.18
N GLY A 51 -13.91 -14.27 10.07
CA GLY A 51 -13.32 -14.96 11.23
C GLY A 51 -14.33 -15.69 12.13
N PRO A 52 -15.51 -15.13 12.43
CA PRO A 52 -16.56 -15.81 13.19
C PRO A 52 -17.20 -17.00 12.45
N GLN A 53 -17.13 -17.03 11.12
CA GLN A 53 -17.73 -18.11 10.30
C GLN A 53 -16.80 -19.32 10.16
N LEU A 54 -15.48 -19.12 10.28
CA LEU A 54 -14.47 -20.19 10.16
C LEU A 54 -14.24 -20.97 11.47
N HIS A 55 -14.63 -20.43 12.62
CA HIS A 55 -14.49 -21.08 13.93
C HIS A 55 -15.73 -21.90 14.34
N ARG A 56 -16.56 -22.34 13.38
CA ARG A 56 -17.78 -23.12 13.65
C ARG A 56 -17.68 -24.54 13.10
#